data_AF-A0A6J1IEE4-F1
#
_entry.id   AF-A0A6J1IEE4-F1
#
_cell.length_a   1.000
_cell.length_b   1.000
_cell.length_c   1.000
_cell.angle_alpha   90.00
_cell.angle_beta   90.00
_cell.angle_gamma   90.00
#
_symmetry.space_group_name_H-M   'P 1'
#
loop_
_entity.id
_entity.type
_entity.pdbx_description
1 polymer ?
#
loop_
_entity_poly.entity_id
_entity_poly.type
_entity_poly.pdbx_seq_one_letter_code
_entity_poly.pdbx_strand_id
1 'polypeptide(L)'
;MPSFSSQPLRKPGLVRPKSKQRPDSTRPCVVQSLLSLSSRGNLSEALSYLDPLAQRGIRLSSSAFVHLLRLCAKANSLKGGKCIHLHLKNTGFKRPTTIVANHLIGMYFKCGHEIDARKVFDKMSVRNLYSWNHMLAGYAKLGNVYQARKLFDGMTEKDVVSWNTMVLAYAKKGCFNEVVGLYRDFRRLEMGLNEFSFSGVLILCVKLRELQLTKQVHGQVLAVGFLSNVVLSSSIIDAYAKCGEMGCARKLFDEMLVKDILAWTTMVSGYAKWGDMNLASELFHQMPEKNPVSWTALISGYARNGLGHEALDYFTKMMMFRIHPDQYTFSSCLCACAGIAALKHGKQVHAYMIRTNFRCNTIVVSSLIDMYSKCGMLEAGCRVFHLMGNKQDVVLWNTMISSLAQHGHGEKAMQMFNDMVNSGLKPDRITFIVILSTCSHSGLAREGHQFFKAMTYDHSVLPDQEHYAWLIELLGGAGCFNELVNELEKMSCKPDDRVWNALLGVCKIHGSIELGRKVGEHVMELDHQSCAAHECLASLYAFLGKWESVEKVREELEERLVKKERAISWCDIENKVHSFVADHIH
;
A
#
# COMPACT_ATOMS: atom_id res chain seq x y z
N MET A 1 75.81 -32.88 -55.72
CA MET A 1 76.40 -33.43 -56.97
C MET A 1 75.56 -34.63 -57.37
N PRO A 2 75.14 -34.78 -58.64
CA PRO A 2 74.94 -33.80 -59.73
C PRO A 2 73.42 -33.76 -60.12
N SER A 3 72.87 -33.08 -61.14
CA SER A 3 73.33 -32.14 -62.18
C SER A 3 72.12 -31.41 -62.80
N PHE A 4 72.33 -30.16 -63.24
CA PHE A 4 71.76 -29.41 -64.40
C PHE A 4 70.43 -29.87 -65.07
N SER A 5 69.52 -29.00 -65.51
CA SER A 5 69.59 -27.55 -65.87
C SER A 5 68.20 -26.87 -65.68
N SER A 6 67.90 -25.61 -66.01
CA SER A 6 68.59 -24.52 -66.75
C SER A 6 68.05 -23.12 -66.36
N GLN A 7 68.64 -22.07 -66.91
CA GLN A 7 68.09 -20.71 -67.10
C GLN A 7 68.34 -20.28 -68.57
N PRO A 8 68.04 -19.04 -69.00
CA PRO A 8 66.70 -18.44 -69.10
C PRO A 8 66.44 -17.85 -70.52
N LEU A 9 65.19 -17.51 -70.85
CA LEU A 9 64.90 -16.65 -72.01
C LEU A 9 64.00 -15.47 -71.65
N ARG A 10 64.37 -14.29 -72.17
CA ARG A 10 63.77 -12.98 -71.92
C ARG A 10 62.30 -12.93 -72.39
N LYS A 11 61.47 -12.17 -71.66
CA LYS A 11 60.32 -11.45 -72.24
C LYS A 11 60.45 -9.96 -71.95
N PRO A 12 60.33 -9.07 -72.94
CA PRO A 12 60.39 -7.62 -72.73
C PRO A 12 59.10 -7.12 -72.06
N GLY A 13 59.22 -6.04 -71.29
CA GLY A 13 58.13 -5.53 -70.46
C GLY A 13 57.14 -4.63 -71.19
N LEU A 14 56.08 -4.26 -70.48
CA LEU A 14 55.21 -3.13 -70.84
C LEU A 14 54.70 -2.43 -69.57
N VAL A 15 54.53 -1.11 -69.69
CA VAL A 15 54.37 -0.16 -68.58
C VAL A 15 52.98 -0.26 -67.92
N ARG A 16 52.93 -0.02 -66.60
CA ARG A 16 51.69 0.07 -65.82
C ARG A 16 50.67 1.04 -66.46
N PRO A 17 49.47 0.60 -66.86
CA PRO A 17 48.38 1.53 -67.08
C PRO A 17 47.89 2.03 -65.73
N LYS A 18 47.79 3.36 -65.56
CA LYS A 18 47.16 3.97 -64.38
C LYS A 18 45.73 3.45 -64.28
N SER A 19 45.42 2.66 -63.26
CA SER A 19 44.05 2.26 -62.97
C SER A 19 43.21 3.51 -62.71
N LYS A 20 42.28 3.84 -63.62
CA LYS A 20 41.30 4.90 -63.41
C LYS A 20 40.60 4.63 -62.09
N GLN A 21 40.68 5.59 -61.17
CA GLN A 21 39.92 5.56 -59.92
C GLN A 21 38.44 5.39 -60.27
N ARG A 22 37.86 4.24 -59.92
CA ARG A 22 36.41 4.13 -59.77
C ARG A 22 36.07 4.85 -58.46
N PRO A 23 35.06 5.73 -58.43
CA PRO A 23 34.71 6.44 -57.20
C PRO A 23 34.25 5.45 -56.14
N ASP A 24 34.66 5.68 -54.90
CA ASP A 24 34.28 4.85 -53.75
C ASP A 24 32.76 4.68 -53.66
N SER A 25 32.31 3.42 -53.66
CA SER A 25 30.90 3.09 -53.43
C SER A 25 30.55 3.07 -51.93
N THR A 26 31.04 4.04 -51.16
CA THR A 26 30.76 4.21 -49.72
C THR A 26 29.44 4.95 -49.50
N ARG A 27 28.34 4.39 -50.03
CA ARG A 27 26.99 4.72 -49.56
C ARG A 27 26.56 3.68 -48.52
N PRO A 28 26.54 4.00 -47.22
CA PRO A 28 26.11 3.04 -46.21
C PRO A 28 24.67 2.59 -46.49
N CYS A 29 24.42 1.29 -46.40
CA CYS A 29 23.09 0.73 -46.65
C CYS A 29 22.08 1.34 -45.67
N VAL A 30 21.03 2.01 -46.18
CA VAL A 30 20.05 2.75 -45.35
C VAL A 30 19.43 1.87 -44.27
N VAL A 31 19.23 0.58 -44.55
CA VAL A 31 18.73 -0.41 -43.56
C VAL A 31 19.75 -0.68 -42.45
N GLN A 32 21.05 -0.71 -42.79
CA GLN A 32 22.13 -0.91 -41.82
C GLN A 32 22.39 0.35 -40.98
N SER A 33 22.23 1.55 -41.56
CA SER A 33 22.19 2.82 -40.83
C SER A 33 21.00 2.88 -39.87
N LEU A 34 19.79 2.52 -40.32
CA LEU A 34 18.60 2.44 -39.48
C LEU A 34 18.82 1.49 -38.29
N LEU A 35 19.36 0.29 -38.53
CA LEU A 35 19.63 -0.69 -37.47
C LEU A 35 20.74 -0.23 -36.51
N SER A 36 21.76 0.50 -36.98
CA SER A 36 22.84 1.03 -36.12
C SER A 36 22.42 2.23 -35.28
N LEU A 37 21.52 3.10 -35.79
CA LEU A 37 20.92 4.19 -35.01
C LEU A 37 19.92 3.67 -33.98
N SER A 38 19.15 2.65 -34.37
CA SER A 38 18.20 1.93 -33.52
C SER A 38 18.90 1.25 -32.33
N SER A 39 20.03 0.55 -32.57
CA SER A 39 20.83 -0.06 -31.50
C SER A 39 21.58 0.96 -30.62
N ARG A 40 21.87 2.16 -31.13
CA ARG A 40 22.37 3.31 -30.35
C ARG A 40 21.28 4.07 -29.57
N GLY A 41 20.02 3.67 -29.70
CA GLY A 41 18.89 4.26 -28.97
C GLY A 41 18.32 5.56 -29.55
N ASN A 42 18.82 6.05 -30.69
CA ASN A 42 18.30 7.28 -31.30
C ASN A 42 17.00 7.03 -32.07
N LEU A 43 15.91 6.85 -31.33
CA LEU A 43 14.63 6.37 -31.86
C LEU A 43 14.00 7.35 -32.87
N SER A 44 14.08 8.67 -32.63
CA SER A 44 13.51 9.68 -33.54
C SER A 44 14.20 9.70 -34.90
N GLU A 45 15.54 9.64 -34.90
CA GLU A 45 16.33 9.58 -36.12
C GLU A 45 16.13 8.25 -36.86
N ALA A 46 16.11 7.12 -36.16
CA ALA A 46 15.85 5.82 -36.78
C ALA A 46 14.45 5.73 -37.44
N LEU A 47 13.45 6.43 -36.88
CA LEU A 47 12.09 6.48 -37.42
C LEU A 47 11.97 7.40 -38.65
N SER A 48 12.78 8.46 -38.77
CA SER A 48 12.72 9.38 -39.92
C SER A 48 13.12 8.71 -41.24
N TYR A 49 13.93 7.64 -41.17
CA TYR A 49 14.27 6.81 -42.35
C TYR A 49 13.10 5.96 -42.86
N LEU A 50 12.01 5.77 -42.11
CA LEU A 50 10.88 4.93 -42.54
C LEU A 50 10.09 5.53 -43.71
N ASP A 51 9.94 6.84 -43.79
CA ASP A 51 9.19 7.49 -44.87
C ASP A 51 9.95 7.47 -46.22
N PRO A 52 11.26 7.79 -46.28
CA PRO A 52 12.07 7.58 -47.48
C PRO A 52 12.15 6.12 -47.93
N LEU A 53 12.15 5.16 -47.00
CA LEU A 53 12.11 3.73 -47.32
C LEU A 53 10.75 3.33 -47.92
N ALA A 54 9.64 3.85 -47.39
CA ALA A 54 8.30 3.62 -47.93
C ALA A 54 8.13 4.19 -49.35
N GLN A 55 8.58 5.42 -49.59
CA GLN A 55 8.54 6.07 -50.91
C GLN A 55 9.36 5.31 -51.96
N ARG A 56 10.44 4.64 -51.55
CA ARG A 56 11.28 3.78 -52.43
C ARG A 56 10.80 2.33 -52.51
N GLY A 57 9.68 1.97 -51.86
CA GLY A 57 9.16 0.60 -51.83
C GLY A 57 10.06 -0.43 -51.12
N ILE A 58 11.05 0.02 -50.35
CA ILE A 58 12.05 -0.86 -49.73
C ILE A 58 11.42 -1.54 -48.51
N ARG A 59 11.33 -2.88 -48.56
CA ARG A 59 10.73 -3.70 -47.50
C ARG A 59 11.77 -4.00 -46.41
N LEU A 60 11.44 -3.66 -45.17
CA LEU A 60 12.20 -4.09 -43.99
C LEU A 60 11.86 -5.54 -43.61
N SER A 61 12.80 -6.23 -42.97
CA SER A 61 12.58 -7.58 -42.45
C SER A 61 11.66 -7.59 -41.22
N SER A 62 11.01 -8.73 -40.96
CA SER A 62 10.21 -8.91 -39.73
C SER A 62 11.05 -8.69 -38.45
N SER A 63 12.34 -9.05 -38.47
CA SER A 63 13.26 -8.81 -37.34
C SER A 63 13.54 -7.33 -37.11
N ALA A 64 13.70 -6.52 -38.17
CA ALA A 64 13.87 -5.07 -38.06
C ALA A 64 12.62 -4.40 -37.46
N PHE A 65 11.42 -4.78 -37.92
CA PHE A 65 10.17 -4.29 -37.34
C PHE A 65 10.00 -4.68 -35.87
N VAL A 66 10.32 -5.92 -35.49
CA VAL A 66 10.28 -6.38 -34.09
C VAL A 66 11.24 -5.57 -33.22
N HIS A 67 12.46 -5.29 -33.70
CA HIS A 67 13.42 -4.47 -32.96
C HIS A 67 12.92 -3.03 -32.75
N LEU A 68 12.45 -2.37 -33.81
CA LEU A 68 11.87 -1.02 -33.73
C LEU A 68 10.65 -0.97 -32.79
N LEU A 69 9.73 -1.93 -32.88
CA LEU A 69 8.54 -1.99 -32.02
C LEU A 69 8.91 -2.20 -30.55
N ARG A 70 9.94 -3.00 -30.25
CA ARG A 70 10.48 -3.16 -28.88
C ARG A 70 11.06 -1.86 -28.35
N LEU A 71 11.74 -1.05 -29.18
CA LEU A 71 12.25 0.26 -28.77
C LEU A 71 11.13 1.29 -28.57
N CYS A 72 10.15 1.37 -29.49
CA CYS A 72 8.96 2.20 -29.28
C CYS A 72 8.23 1.82 -27.98
N ALA A 73 8.08 0.52 -27.71
CA ALA A 73 7.50 0.03 -26.47
C ALA A 73 8.38 0.35 -25.24
N LYS A 74 9.72 0.30 -25.33
CA LYS A 74 10.62 0.73 -24.23
C LYS A 74 10.49 2.23 -23.95
N ALA A 75 10.47 3.06 -24.99
CA ALA A 75 10.36 4.53 -24.91
C ALA A 75 8.93 5.06 -24.72
N ASN A 76 7.93 4.18 -24.61
CA ASN A 76 6.50 4.51 -24.58
C ASN A 76 6.02 5.40 -25.76
N SER A 77 6.69 5.29 -26.92
CA SER A 77 6.50 6.17 -28.07
C SER A 77 5.37 5.69 -28.98
N LEU A 78 4.15 6.14 -28.69
CA LEU A 78 2.98 5.90 -29.54
C LEU A 78 3.18 6.41 -30.96
N LYS A 79 3.79 7.60 -31.13
CA LYS A 79 4.03 8.22 -32.44
C LYS A 79 4.86 7.28 -33.32
N GLY A 80 6.00 6.79 -32.80
CA GLY A 80 6.85 5.82 -33.51
C GLY A 80 6.13 4.51 -33.81
N GLY A 81 5.36 3.99 -32.86
CA GLY A 81 4.52 2.81 -33.07
C GLY A 81 3.50 2.97 -34.19
N LYS A 82 2.85 4.14 -34.29
CA LYS A 82 1.90 4.48 -35.36
C LYS A 82 2.60 4.68 -36.72
N CYS A 83 3.79 5.29 -36.76
CA CYS A 83 4.61 5.38 -37.97
C CYS A 83 4.98 3.99 -38.52
N ILE A 84 5.43 3.06 -37.65
CA ILE A 84 5.73 1.67 -38.05
C ILE A 84 4.49 0.95 -38.58
N HIS A 85 3.33 1.09 -37.91
CA HIS A 85 2.07 0.49 -38.37
C HIS A 85 1.62 1.04 -39.72
N LEU A 86 1.76 2.35 -39.95
CA LEU A 86 1.45 3.00 -41.22
C LEU A 86 2.41 2.53 -42.32
N HIS A 87 3.71 2.44 -42.04
CA HIS A 87 4.71 1.94 -42.97
C HIS A 87 4.44 0.47 -43.38
N LEU A 88 4.03 -0.40 -42.44
CA LEU A 88 3.57 -1.77 -42.75
C LEU A 88 2.36 -1.77 -43.70
N LYS A 89 1.37 -0.90 -43.46
CA LYS A 89 0.19 -0.75 -44.33
C LYS A 89 0.57 -0.29 -45.75
N ASN A 90 1.53 0.62 -45.86
CA ASN A 90 1.94 1.25 -47.13
C ASN A 90 2.88 0.37 -47.97
N THR A 91 3.78 -0.41 -47.35
CA THR A 91 4.79 -1.24 -48.05
C THR A 91 4.27 -2.60 -48.55
N GLY A 92 2.96 -2.85 -48.43
CA GLY A 92 2.28 -4.04 -48.97
C GLY A 92 1.95 -5.12 -47.95
N PHE A 93 2.37 -4.99 -46.68
CA PHE A 93 1.90 -5.86 -45.60
C PHE A 93 0.47 -5.48 -45.15
N LYS A 94 -0.51 -5.65 -46.06
CA LYS A 94 -1.95 -5.47 -45.76
C LYS A 94 -2.41 -6.34 -44.57
N ARG A 95 -1.71 -7.45 -44.32
CA ARG A 95 -1.75 -8.23 -43.07
C ARG A 95 -0.29 -8.46 -42.61
N PRO A 96 0.15 -7.94 -41.46
CA PRO A 96 1.48 -8.25 -40.92
C PRO A 96 1.56 -9.72 -40.49
N THR A 97 2.77 -10.29 -40.48
CA THR A 97 3.00 -11.65 -39.96
C THR A 97 2.63 -11.74 -38.48
N THR A 98 2.20 -12.91 -38.00
CA THR A 98 1.75 -13.12 -36.60
C THR A 98 2.76 -12.63 -35.57
N ILE A 99 4.06 -12.77 -35.85
CA ILE A 99 5.15 -12.28 -34.99
C ILE A 99 5.14 -10.74 -34.90
N VAL A 100 5.05 -10.04 -36.03
CA VAL A 100 5.01 -8.56 -36.07
C VAL A 100 3.70 -8.04 -35.48
N ALA A 101 2.58 -8.70 -35.75
CA ALA A 101 1.27 -8.38 -35.17
C ALA A 101 1.27 -8.48 -33.64
N ASN A 102 1.82 -9.56 -33.07
CA ASN A 102 1.90 -9.75 -31.61
C ASN A 102 2.77 -8.66 -30.94
N HIS A 103 3.91 -8.30 -31.55
CA HIS A 103 4.75 -7.19 -31.05
C HIS A 103 4.06 -5.82 -31.19
N LEU A 104 3.26 -5.62 -32.23
CA LEU A 104 2.51 -4.39 -32.46
C LEU A 104 1.36 -4.23 -31.43
N ILE A 105 0.64 -5.32 -31.13
CA ILE A 105 -0.34 -5.41 -30.04
C ILE A 105 0.31 -5.06 -28.71
N GLY A 106 1.44 -5.70 -28.36
CA GLY A 106 2.16 -5.43 -27.12
C GLY A 106 2.67 -3.99 -27.00
N MET A 107 3.13 -3.39 -28.09
CA MET A 107 3.51 -1.98 -28.15
C MET A 107 2.30 -1.07 -27.88
N TYR A 108 1.16 -1.30 -28.54
CA TYR A 108 -0.04 -0.48 -28.34
C TYR A 108 -0.59 -0.56 -26.91
N PHE A 109 -0.66 -1.76 -26.31
CA PHE A 109 -1.05 -1.91 -24.91
C PHE A 109 -0.08 -1.25 -23.95
N LYS A 110 1.24 -1.30 -24.22
CA LYS A 110 2.21 -0.62 -23.36
C LYS A 110 2.04 0.91 -23.41
N CYS A 111 1.69 1.45 -24.58
CA CYS A 111 1.32 2.85 -24.79
C CYS A 111 -0.13 3.20 -24.37
N GLY A 112 -0.91 2.28 -23.79
CA GLY A 112 -2.28 2.55 -23.33
C GLY A 112 -3.34 2.72 -24.43
N HIS A 113 -3.15 2.09 -25.60
CA HIS A 113 -4.09 2.18 -26.73
C HIS A 113 -4.69 0.81 -27.11
N GLU A 114 -5.62 0.32 -26.28
CA GLU A 114 -6.30 -0.96 -26.48
C GLU A 114 -7.17 -1.02 -27.73
N ILE A 115 -7.77 0.10 -28.17
CA ILE A 115 -8.56 0.16 -29.41
C ILE A 115 -7.68 -0.13 -30.64
N ASP A 116 -6.48 0.44 -30.71
CA ASP A 116 -5.58 0.22 -31.84
C ASP A 116 -4.93 -1.18 -31.78
N ALA A 117 -4.65 -1.71 -30.57
CA ALA A 117 -4.26 -3.11 -30.38
C ALA A 117 -5.36 -4.08 -30.88
N ARG A 118 -6.62 -3.81 -30.52
CA ARG A 118 -7.78 -4.61 -30.95
C ARG A 118 -7.95 -4.62 -32.47
N LYS A 119 -7.83 -3.46 -33.13
CA LYS A 119 -7.85 -3.36 -34.60
C LYS A 119 -6.75 -4.19 -35.28
N VAL A 120 -5.58 -4.36 -34.65
CA VAL A 120 -4.51 -5.23 -35.17
C VAL A 120 -4.92 -6.68 -35.03
N PHE A 121 -5.36 -7.09 -33.84
CA PHE A 121 -5.76 -8.47 -33.53
C PHE A 121 -6.94 -8.98 -34.38
N ASP A 122 -7.96 -8.15 -34.59
CA ASP A 122 -9.12 -8.50 -35.41
C ASP A 122 -8.73 -8.72 -36.88
N LYS A 123 -7.71 -8.03 -37.38
CA LYS A 123 -7.19 -8.16 -38.76
C LYS A 123 -6.20 -9.31 -38.97
N MET A 124 -5.79 -10.01 -37.92
CA MET A 124 -4.90 -11.18 -38.03
C MET A 124 -5.62 -12.33 -38.73
N SER A 125 -5.00 -12.90 -39.77
CA SER A 125 -5.53 -14.07 -40.48
C SER A 125 -5.35 -15.38 -39.70
N VAL A 126 -4.32 -15.47 -38.87
CA VAL A 126 -4.04 -16.60 -37.99
C VAL A 126 -3.70 -16.05 -36.61
N ARG A 127 -4.43 -16.49 -35.59
CA ARG A 127 -4.23 -16.13 -34.18
C ARG A 127 -3.80 -17.39 -33.43
N ASN A 128 -2.69 -17.33 -32.72
CA ASN A 128 -2.23 -18.43 -31.86
C ASN A 128 -2.37 -18.04 -30.38
N LEU A 129 -2.14 -18.98 -29.45
CA LEU A 129 -2.19 -18.73 -28.01
C LEU A 129 -1.41 -17.47 -27.59
N TYR A 130 -0.24 -17.22 -28.19
CA TYR A 130 0.54 -15.99 -27.96
C TYR A 130 -0.23 -14.71 -28.31
N SER A 131 -0.96 -14.68 -29.44
CA SER A 131 -1.79 -13.53 -29.84
C SER A 131 -2.91 -13.27 -28.83
N TRP A 132 -3.60 -14.32 -28.38
CA TRP A 132 -4.66 -14.23 -27.38
C TRP A 132 -4.12 -13.80 -26.01
N ASN A 133 -3.03 -14.43 -25.53
CA ASN A 133 -2.39 -14.10 -24.26
C ASN A 133 -1.80 -12.67 -24.24
N HIS A 134 -1.29 -12.15 -25.36
CA HIS A 134 -0.88 -10.73 -25.45
C HIS A 134 -2.06 -9.77 -25.28
N MET A 135 -3.22 -10.09 -25.87
CA MET A 135 -4.44 -9.30 -25.71
C MET A 135 -5.00 -9.40 -24.29
N LEU A 136 -5.02 -10.59 -23.69
CA LEU A 136 -5.44 -10.80 -22.29
C LEU A 136 -4.56 -10.01 -21.32
N ALA A 137 -3.23 -10.17 -21.40
CA ALA A 137 -2.28 -9.47 -20.55
C ALA A 137 -2.37 -7.94 -20.75
N GLY A 138 -2.64 -7.50 -21.97
CA GLY A 138 -2.92 -6.10 -22.30
C GLY A 138 -4.14 -5.53 -21.57
N TYR A 139 -5.30 -6.16 -21.71
CA TYR A 139 -6.52 -5.73 -21.02
C TYR A 139 -6.41 -5.85 -19.50
N ALA A 140 -5.81 -6.93 -18.99
CA ALA A 140 -5.54 -7.13 -17.57
C ALA A 140 -4.65 -6.03 -16.99
N LYS A 141 -3.60 -5.61 -17.72
CA LYS A 141 -2.70 -4.52 -17.29
C LYS A 141 -3.41 -3.16 -17.24
N LEU A 142 -4.37 -2.91 -18.14
CA LEU A 142 -5.20 -1.70 -18.14
C LEU A 142 -6.41 -1.78 -17.18
N GLY A 143 -6.54 -2.86 -16.40
CA GLY A 143 -7.67 -3.06 -15.47
C GLY A 143 -9.02 -3.36 -16.13
N ASN A 144 -9.06 -3.54 -17.46
CA ASN A 144 -10.28 -3.82 -18.21
C ASN A 144 -10.62 -5.32 -18.17
N VAL A 145 -10.92 -5.81 -16.97
CA VAL A 145 -11.17 -7.24 -16.69
C VAL A 145 -12.39 -7.77 -17.44
N TYR A 146 -13.39 -6.94 -17.76
CA TYR A 146 -14.56 -7.36 -18.55
C TYR A 146 -14.17 -7.74 -19.98
N GLN A 147 -13.40 -6.90 -20.68
CA GLN A 147 -12.93 -7.24 -22.03
C GLN A 147 -11.92 -8.40 -22.02
N ALA A 148 -11.10 -8.51 -20.96
CA ALA A 148 -10.24 -9.68 -20.75
C ALA A 148 -11.07 -10.97 -20.62
N ARG A 149 -12.13 -10.98 -19.78
CA ARG A 149 -13.00 -12.14 -19.59
C ARG A 149 -13.71 -12.54 -20.88
N LYS A 150 -14.36 -11.58 -21.57
CA LYS A 150 -15.01 -11.84 -22.86
C LYS A 150 -14.05 -12.42 -23.91
N LEU A 151 -12.79 -11.98 -23.90
CA LEU A 151 -11.77 -12.52 -24.80
C LEU A 151 -11.35 -13.93 -24.38
N PHE A 152 -11.15 -14.18 -23.08
CA PHE A 152 -10.77 -15.46 -22.50
C PHE A 152 -11.82 -16.53 -22.78
N ASP A 153 -13.10 -16.25 -22.51
CA ASP A 153 -14.19 -17.18 -22.75
C ASP A 153 -14.23 -17.61 -24.23
N GLY A 154 -13.99 -16.67 -25.15
CA GLY A 154 -13.88 -16.91 -26.60
C GLY A 154 -12.60 -17.57 -27.11
N MET A 155 -11.65 -17.96 -26.24
CA MET A 155 -10.48 -18.75 -26.64
C MET A 155 -10.84 -20.22 -26.81
N THR A 156 -10.56 -20.79 -27.98
CA THR A 156 -10.78 -22.22 -28.30
C THR A 156 -9.91 -23.15 -27.46
N GLU A 157 -8.65 -22.77 -27.27
CA GLU A 157 -7.67 -23.43 -26.41
C GLU A 157 -7.17 -22.41 -25.38
N LYS A 158 -6.89 -22.84 -24.16
CA LYS A 158 -6.42 -22.00 -23.06
C LYS A 158 -5.23 -22.69 -22.41
N ASP A 159 -4.12 -21.99 -22.26
CA ASP A 159 -2.93 -22.52 -21.59
C ASP A 159 -2.84 -22.00 -20.14
N VAL A 160 -1.86 -22.50 -19.38
CA VAL A 160 -1.56 -22.04 -18.01
C VAL A 160 -1.35 -20.52 -17.95
N VAL A 161 -0.81 -19.91 -19.02
CA VAL A 161 -0.61 -18.46 -19.09
C VAL A 161 -1.94 -17.71 -19.23
N SER A 162 -2.89 -18.23 -20.02
CA SER A 162 -4.25 -17.68 -20.13
C SER A 162 -4.94 -17.66 -18.76
N TRP A 163 -4.92 -18.79 -18.04
CA TRP A 163 -5.55 -18.92 -16.71
C TRP A 163 -4.87 -18.04 -15.66
N ASN A 164 -3.54 -18.14 -15.52
CA ASN A 164 -2.78 -17.32 -14.57
C ASN A 164 -3.01 -15.82 -14.79
N THR A 165 -3.08 -15.37 -16.06
CA THR A 165 -3.37 -13.96 -16.42
C THR A 165 -4.74 -13.52 -15.94
N MET A 166 -5.78 -14.34 -16.12
CA MET A 166 -7.15 -14.02 -15.69
C MET A 166 -7.29 -14.00 -14.16
N VAL A 167 -6.75 -15.02 -13.47
CA VAL A 167 -6.76 -15.10 -12.00
C VAL A 167 -6.05 -13.87 -11.40
N LEU A 168 -4.89 -13.47 -11.95
CA LEU A 168 -4.18 -12.26 -11.56
C LEU A 168 -4.95 -10.96 -11.86
N ALA A 169 -5.69 -10.89 -12.98
CA ALA A 169 -6.46 -9.71 -13.35
C ALA A 169 -7.60 -9.45 -12.34
N TYR A 170 -8.38 -10.48 -12.00
CA TYR A 170 -9.44 -10.39 -11.00
C TYR A 170 -8.88 -10.15 -9.59
N ALA A 171 -7.75 -10.77 -9.22
CA ALA A 171 -7.10 -10.55 -7.92
C ALA A 171 -6.60 -9.12 -7.74
N LYS A 172 -6.04 -8.50 -8.79
CA LYS A 172 -5.66 -7.08 -8.79
C LYS A 172 -6.88 -6.18 -8.62
N LYS A 173 -7.99 -6.47 -9.31
CA LYS A 173 -9.26 -5.72 -9.17
C LYS A 173 -9.97 -5.95 -7.82
N GLY A 174 -9.71 -7.07 -7.13
CA GLY A 174 -10.31 -7.41 -5.84
C GLY A 174 -11.59 -8.25 -5.91
N CYS A 175 -11.88 -8.87 -7.06
CA CYS A 175 -13.10 -9.66 -7.25
C CYS A 175 -12.94 -11.09 -6.70
N PHE A 176 -13.05 -11.26 -5.37
CA PHE A 176 -12.79 -12.52 -4.65
C PHE A 176 -13.42 -13.77 -5.29
N ASN A 177 -14.75 -13.77 -5.47
CA ASN A 177 -15.50 -14.95 -5.94
C ASN A 177 -15.00 -15.45 -7.30
N GLU A 178 -14.69 -14.55 -8.23
CA GLU A 178 -14.18 -14.89 -9.57
C GLU A 178 -12.76 -15.46 -9.51
N VAL A 179 -11.90 -14.97 -8.61
CA VAL A 179 -10.53 -15.51 -8.44
C VAL A 179 -10.59 -16.95 -7.94
N VAL A 180 -11.39 -17.22 -6.91
CA VAL A 180 -11.54 -18.56 -6.32
C VAL A 180 -12.23 -19.51 -7.31
N GLY A 181 -13.25 -19.04 -8.04
CA GLY A 181 -13.93 -19.80 -9.09
C GLY A 181 -12.98 -20.20 -10.22
N LEU A 182 -12.32 -19.22 -10.86
CA LEU A 182 -11.39 -19.48 -11.97
C LEU A 182 -10.20 -20.35 -11.54
N TYR A 183 -9.68 -20.20 -10.32
CA TYR A 183 -8.62 -21.06 -9.81
C TYR A 183 -9.10 -22.50 -9.57
N ARG A 184 -10.32 -22.69 -9.07
CA ARG A 184 -10.95 -24.02 -8.91
C ARG A 184 -11.16 -24.70 -10.27
N ASP A 185 -11.64 -23.96 -11.26
CA ASP A 185 -11.88 -24.49 -12.60
C ASP A 185 -10.56 -24.80 -13.32
N PHE A 186 -9.55 -23.94 -13.21
CA PHE A 186 -8.21 -24.21 -13.73
C PHE A 186 -7.61 -25.50 -13.14
N ARG A 187 -7.75 -25.72 -11.82
CA ARG A 187 -7.30 -26.94 -11.14
C ARG A 187 -7.98 -28.23 -11.61
N ARG A 188 -9.19 -28.15 -12.19
CA ARG A 188 -9.94 -29.31 -12.69
C ARG A 188 -9.48 -29.78 -14.08
N LEU A 189 -8.66 -29.00 -14.78
CA LEU A 189 -8.29 -29.25 -16.18
C LEU A 189 -6.99 -30.04 -16.36
N GLU A 190 -6.36 -30.52 -15.27
CA GLU A 190 -5.13 -31.34 -15.25
C GLU A 190 -3.91 -30.78 -16.02
N MET A 191 -3.94 -29.53 -16.51
CA MET A 191 -2.93 -28.93 -17.38
C MET A 191 -1.56 -28.64 -16.73
N GLY A 192 -1.32 -29.13 -15.51
CA GLY A 192 -0.17 -28.81 -14.67
C GLY A 192 -0.26 -27.41 -14.06
N LEU A 193 -0.12 -27.31 -12.73
CA LEU A 193 0.12 -26.02 -12.08
C LEU A 193 1.60 -25.66 -12.20
N ASN A 194 1.91 -24.35 -12.24
CA ASN A 194 3.27 -23.86 -12.09
C ASN A 194 3.38 -22.88 -10.92
N GLU A 195 4.60 -22.48 -10.57
CA GLU A 195 4.88 -21.51 -9.50
C GLU A 195 4.04 -20.22 -9.60
N PHE A 196 3.75 -19.75 -10.82
CA PHE A 196 2.96 -18.54 -11.05
C PHE A 196 1.46 -18.75 -10.81
N SER A 197 0.95 -19.98 -10.84
CA SER A 197 -0.49 -20.28 -10.70
C SER A 197 -1.05 -19.91 -9.33
N PHE A 198 -0.22 -19.97 -8.28
CA PHE A 198 -0.63 -19.62 -6.91
C PHE A 198 -0.64 -18.10 -6.67
N SER A 199 0.10 -17.32 -7.47
CA SER A 199 0.33 -15.89 -7.23
C SER A 199 -0.95 -15.05 -7.11
N GLY A 200 -1.95 -15.30 -7.97
CA GLY A 200 -3.23 -14.58 -7.92
C GLY A 200 -4.06 -14.91 -6.69
N VAL A 201 -3.99 -16.14 -6.18
CA VAL A 201 -4.69 -16.55 -4.95
C VAL A 201 -3.96 -16.04 -3.72
N LEU A 202 -2.62 -16.04 -3.71
CA LEU A 202 -1.82 -15.46 -2.60
C LEU A 202 -2.05 -13.94 -2.47
N ILE A 203 -2.16 -13.20 -3.58
CA ILE A 203 -2.56 -11.78 -3.55
C ILE A 203 -3.94 -11.60 -2.89
N LEU A 204 -4.86 -12.54 -3.11
CA LEU A 204 -6.20 -12.52 -2.51
C LEU A 204 -6.15 -12.82 -1.00
N CYS A 205 -5.39 -13.83 -0.60
CA CYS A 205 -5.09 -14.15 0.80
C CYS A 205 -4.56 -12.92 1.55
N VAL A 206 -3.54 -12.25 1.01
CA VAL A 206 -2.95 -11.03 1.60
C VAL A 206 -3.97 -9.90 1.71
N LYS A 207 -4.76 -9.66 0.65
CA LYS A 207 -5.73 -8.55 0.61
C LYS A 207 -6.86 -8.69 1.62
N LEU A 208 -7.40 -9.91 1.79
CA LEU A 208 -8.53 -10.18 2.68
C LEU A 208 -8.11 -10.69 4.06
N ARG A 209 -6.82 -11.02 4.24
CA ARG A 209 -6.24 -11.66 5.43
C ARG A 209 -6.84 -13.03 5.76
N GLU A 210 -7.31 -13.74 4.74
CA GLU A 210 -7.94 -15.06 4.83
C GLU A 210 -6.94 -16.18 5.19
N LEU A 211 -6.68 -16.37 6.49
CA LEU A 211 -5.70 -17.34 6.99
C LEU A 211 -6.01 -18.78 6.56
N GLN A 212 -7.28 -19.16 6.49
CA GLN A 212 -7.66 -20.53 6.09
C GLN A 212 -7.36 -20.78 4.60
N LEU A 213 -7.60 -19.79 3.73
CA LEU A 213 -7.22 -19.88 2.33
C LEU A 213 -5.70 -19.94 2.17
N THR A 214 -4.94 -19.17 2.96
CA THR A 214 -3.47 -19.23 3.00
C THR A 214 -2.98 -20.63 3.35
N LYS A 215 -3.54 -21.27 4.40
CA LYS A 215 -3.21 -22.65 4.80
C LYS A 215 -3.55 -23.67 3.69
N GLN A 216 -4.69 -23.53 3.02
CA GLN A 216 -5.08 -24.40 1.91
C GLN A 216 -4.16 -24.25 0.68
N VAL A 217 -3.74 -23.02 0.35
CA VAL A 217 -2.80 -22.76 -0.76
C VAL A 217 -1.41 -23.30 -0.42
N HIS A 218 -0.92 -23.09 0.79
CA HIS A 218 0.36 -23.64 1.24
C HIS A 218 0.38 -25.17 1.16
N GLY A 219 -0.68 -25.84 1.64
CA GLY A 219 -0.81 -27.30 1.52
C GLY A 219 -0.83 -27.81 0.07
N GLN A 220 -1.40 -27.04 -0.88
CA GLN A 220 -1.34 -27.36 -2.31
C GLN A 220 0.07 -27.19 -2.88
N VAL A 221 0.80 -26.15 -2.48
CA VAL A 221 2.19 -25.90 -2.91
C VAL A 221 3.13 -27.01 -2.41
N LEU A 222 2.93 -27.48 -1.17
CA LEU A 222 3.59 -28.66 -0.61
C LEU A 222 3.26 -29.92 -1.43
N ALA A 223 1.98 -30.22 -1.66
CA ALA A 223 1.55 -31.43 -2.35
C ALA A 223 2.00 -31.51 -3.82
N VAL A 224 2.17 -30.38 -4.50
CA VAL A 224 2.69 -30.31 -5.89
C VAL A 224 4.22 -30.22 -5.93
N GLY A 225 4.89 -30.05 -4.78
CA GLY A 225 6.36 -30.07 -4.67
C GLY A 225 7.07 -28.74 -4.99
N PHE A 226 6.37 -27.60 -4.93
CA PHE A 226 6.93 -26.29 -5.27
C PHE A 226 7.55 -25.50 -4.10
N LEU A 227 7.65 -26.08 -2.89
CA LEU A 227 8.26 -25.39 -1.73
C LEU A 227 9.74 -25.02 -1.90
N SER A 228 10.46 -25.72 -2.78
CA SER A 228 11.85 -25.39 -3.14
C SER A 228 11.96 -24.10 -3.97
N ASN A 229 10.87 -23.58 -4.54
CA ASN A 229 10.86 -22.28 -5.20
C ASN A 229 10.88 -21.16 -4.15
N VAL A 230 12.04 -20.51 -4.02
CA VAL A 230 12.27 -19.42 -3.06
C VAL A 230 11.22 -18.30 -3.20
N VAL A 231 10.91 -17.85 -4.41
CA VAL A 231 9.97 -16.73 -4.65
C VAL A 231 8.55 -17.06 -4.19
N LEU A 232 8.11 -18.30 -4.43
CA LEU A 232 6.79 -18.78 -3.99
C LEU A 232 6.74 -18.93 -2.47
N SER A 233 7.77 -19.53 -1.87
CA SER A 233 7.86 -19.68 -0.40
C SER A 233 7.92 -18.32 0.30
N SER A 234 8.71 -17.36 -0.20
CA SER A 234 8.70 -15.96 0.29
C SER A 234 7.33 -15.29 0.16
N SER A 235 6.56 -15.61 -0.89
CA SER A 235 5.19 -15.10 -1.08
C SER A 235 4.18 -15.73 -0.10
N ILE A 236 4.38 -17.00 0.29
CA ILE A 236 3.57 -17.68 1.31
C ILE A 236 3.90 -17.14 2.72
N ILE A 237 5.17 -16.86 2.99
CA ILE A 237 5.61 -16.19 4.23
C ILE A 237 4.96 -14.82 4.37
N ASP A 238 4.91 -14.02 3.29
CA ASP A 238 4.17 -12.73 3.30
C ASP A 238 2.68 -12.94 3.57
N ALA A 239 2.03 -13.90 2.89
CA ALA A 239 0.63 -14.22 3.15
C ALA A 239 0.36 -14.55 4.62
N TYR A 240 1.17 -15.42 5.26
CA TYR A 240 1.04 -15.71 6.68
C TYR A 240 1.29 -14.48 7.57
N ALA A 241 2.35 -13.71 7.32
CA ALA A 241 2.68 -12.51 8.10
C ALA A 241 1.61 -11.40 8.01
N LYS A 242 0.96 -11.24 6.85
CA LYS A 242 -0.16 -10.29 6.66
C LYS A 242 -1.47 -10.79 7.28
N CYS A 243 -1.72 -12.11 7.25
CA CYS A 243 -2.79 -12.77 8.01
C CYS A 243 -2.57 -12.74 9.53
N GLY A 244 -1.34 -12.53 10.00
CA GLY A 244 -0.99 -12.46 11.43
C GLY A 244 -0.49 -13.77 12.04
N GLU A 245 -0.29 -14.81 11.24
CA GLU A 245 0.17 -16.12 11.69
C GLU A 245 1.70 -16.22 11.56
N MET A 246 2.41 -15.56 12.47
CA MET A 246 3.88 -15.57 12.46
C MET A 246 4.49 -16.96 12.75
N GLY A 247 3.75 -17.84 13.43
CA GLY A 247 4.20 -19.20 13.74
C GLY A 247 4.39 -20.07 12.49
N CYS A 248 3.40 -20.09 11.60
CA CYS A 248 3.54 -20.77 10.30
C CYS A 248 4.56 -20.08 9.38
N ALA A 249 4.61 -18.75 9.39
CA ALA A 249 5.61 -17.99 8.62
C ALA A 249 7.05 -18.36 9.03
N ARG A 250 7.31 -18.46 10.35
CA ARG A 250 8.63 -18.81 10.89
C ARG A 250 9.06 -20.23 10.54
N LYS A 251 8.17 -21.23 10.67
CA LYS A 251 8.47 -22.62 10.31
C LYS A 251 8.89 -22.75 8.85
N LEU A 252 8.10 -22.21 7.94
CA LEU A 252 8.41 -22.21 6.51
C LEU A 252 9.70 -21.43 6.21
N PHE A 253 9.92 -20.29 6.88
CA PHE A 253 11.16 -19.54 6.75
C PHE A 253 12.38 -20.38 7.16
N ASP A 254 12.34 -21.05 8.32
CA ASP A 254 13.45 -21.86 8.81
C ASP A 254 13.74 -23.05 7.86
N GLU A 255 12.71 -23.72 7.35
CA GLU A 255 12.80 -24.83 6.37
C GLU A 255 13.43 -24.43 5.01
N MET A 256 13.40 -23.15 4.62
CA MET A 256 14.01 -22.69 3.36
C MET A 256 15.54 -22.79 3.38
N LEU A 257 16.11 -23.67 2.53
CA LEU A 257 17.56 -23.81 2.35
C LEU A 257 18.23 -22.51 1.87
N VAL A 258 17.56 -21.75 1.00
CA VAL A 258 17.99 -20.44 0.52
C VAL A 258 16.86 -19.44 0.76
N LYS A 259 17.18 -18.36 1.47
CA LYS A 259 16.24 -17.29 1.86
C LYS A 259 16.61 -16.02 1.09
N ASP A 260 15.69 -15.50 0.28
CA ASP A 260 15.91 -14.22 -0.41
C ASP A 260 15.69 -13.02 0.51
N ILE A 261 16.10 -11.83 0.06
CA ILE A 261 15.95 -10.58 0.83
C ILE A 261 14.47 -10.33 1.16
N LEU A 262 13.53 -10.75 0.29
CA LEU A 262 12.09 -10.64 0.54
C LEU A 262 11.70 -11.44 1.79
N ALA A 263 11.98 -12.75 1.85
CA ALA A 263 11.69 -13.59 3.02
C ALA A 263 12.21 -12.96 4.33
N TRP A 264 13.48 -12.53 4.34
CA TRP A 264 14.08 -11.86 5.49
C TRP A 264 13.34 -10.55 5.87
N THR A 265 13.11 -9.65 4.91
CA THR A 265 12.40 -8.38 5.16
C THR A 265 10.97 -8.58 5.67
N THR A 266 10.28 -9.61 5.17
CA THR A 266 8.93 -9.98 5.57
C THR A 266 8.90 -10.49 7.00
N MET A 267 9.85 -11.34 7.41
CA MET A 267 9.94 -11.82 8.79
C MET A 267 10.26 -10.68 9.77
N VAL A 268 11.24 -9.83 9.46
CA VAL A 268 11.58 -8.64 10.27
C VAL A 268 10.38 -7.70 10.39
N SER A 269 9.73 -7.34 9.26
CA SER A 269 8.54 -6.48 9.26
C SER A 269 7.34 -7.12 9.97
N GLY A 270 7.21 -8.44 9.91
CA GLY A 270 6.18 -9.22 10.59
C GLY A 270 6.33 -9.11 12.10
N TYR A 271 7.45 -9.57 12.67
CA TYR A 271 7.69 -9.51 14.11
C TYR A 271 7.65 -8.08 14.65
N ALA A 272 8.26 -7.11 13.93
CA ALA A 272 8.23 -5.70 14.30
C ALA A 272 6.81 -5.12 14.39
N LYS A 273 5.91 -5.54 13.49
CA LYS A 273 4.50 -5.13 13.50
C LYS A 273 3.69 -5.74 14.66
N TRP A 274 4.08 -6.93 15.12
CA TRP A 274 3.46 -7.66 16.24
C TRP A 274 4.09 -7.36 17.61
N GLY A 275 5.08 -6.47 17.67
CA GLY A 275 5.69 -5.99 18.92
C GLY A 275 6.92 -6.77 19.38
N ASP A 276 7.25 -7.90 18.75
CA ASP A 276 8.46 -8.66 19.05
C ASP A 276 9.68 -8.03 18.38
N MET A 277 10.13 -6.92 18.96
CA MET A 277 11.31 -6.20 18.48
C MET A 277 12.61 -6.97 18.73
N ASN A 278 12.62 -7.96 19.63
CA ASN A 278 13.78 -8.80 19.90
C ASN A 278 14.03 -9.74 18.72
N LEU A 279 13.03 -10.55 18.32
CA LEU A 279 13.15 -11.43 17.15
C LEU A 279 13.30 -10.63 15.85
N ALA A 280 12.63 -9.49 15.72
CA ALA A 280 12.79 -8.62 14.55
C ALA A 280 14.24 -8.10 14.41
N SER A 281 14.86 -7.69 15.53
CA SER A 281 16.25 -7.23 15.57
C SER A 281 17.24 -8.38 15.35
N GLU A 282 17.04 -9.53 15.98
CA GLU A 282 17.87 -10.72 15.81
C GLU A 282 17.93 -11.15 14.33
N LEU A 283 16.76 -11.33 13.70
CA LEU A 283 16.66 -11.68 12.29
C LEU A 283 17.27 -10.60 11.39
N PHE A 284 17.06 -9.32 11.71
CA PHE A 284 17.68 -8.23 10.97
C PHE A 284 19.22 -8.32 11.01
N HIS A 285 19.82 -8.60 12.17
CA HIS A 285 21.28 -8.79 12.25
C HIS A 285 21.75 -9.99 11.43
N GLN A 286 21.02 -11.11 11.47
CA GLN A 286 21.30 -12.32 10.69
C GLN A 286 21.15 -12.13 9.16
N MET A 287 20.42 -11.12 8.68
CA MET A 287 20.28 -10.84 7.24
C MET A 287 21.65 -10.67 6.55
N PRO A 288 21.98 -11.50 5.53
CA PRO A 288 23.24 -11.37 4.79
C PRO A 288 23.37 -10.03 4.06
N GLU A 289 22.27 -9.56 3.46
CA GLU A 289 22.17 -8.27 2.80
C GLU A 289 20.98 -7.47 3.35
N LYS A 290 21.24 -6.21 3.75
CA LYS A 290 20.24 -5.31 4.34
C LYS A 290 19.92 -4.19 3.36
N ASN A 291 18.73 -4.25 2.75
CA ASN A 291 18.24 -3.23 1.81
C ASN A 291 17.52 -2.08 2.56
N PRO A 292 17.23 -0.92 1.92
CA PRO A 292 16.53 0.18 2.59
C PRO A 292 15.20 -0.23 3.25
N VAL A 293 14.47 -1.17 2.63
CA VAL A 293 13.19 -1.69 3.15
C VAL A 293 13.37 -2.39 4.51
N SER A 294 14.44 -3.18 4.70
CA SER A 294 14.75 -3.83 5.99
C SER A 294 15.06 -2.82 7.10
N TRP A 295 15.83 -1.77 6.79
CA TRP A 295 16.12 -0.68 7.73
C TRP A 295 14.86 0.08 8.10
N THR A 296 14.06 0.49 7.10
CA THR A 296 12.77 1.13 7.32
C THR A 296 11.85 0.26 8.17
N ALA A 297 11.73 -1.05 7.88
CA ALA A 297 10.88 -1.96 8.65
C ALA A 297 11.27 -2.03 10.13
N LEU A 298 12.57 -2.09 10.44
CA LEU A 298 13.06 -2.12 11.82
C LEU A 298 12.86 -0.78 12.53
N ILE A 299 13.18 0.35 11.87
CA ILE A 299 13.00 1.72 12.41
C ILE A 299 11.49 2.01 12.65
N SER A 300 10.62 1.68 11.70
CA SER A 300 9.16 1.75 11.86
C SER A 300 8.67 0.85 12.99
N GLY A 301 9.28 -0.33 13.16
CA GLY A 301 9.00 -1.25 14.26
C GLY A 301 9.25 -0.60 15.62
N TYR A 302 10.49 -0.17 15.87
CA TYR A 302 10.86 0.49 17.12
C TYR A 302 9.99 1.73 17.39
N ALA A 303 9.80 2.60 16.39
CA ALA A 303 8.98 3.81 16.52
C ALA A 303 7.51 3.51 16.88
N ARG A 304 6.91 2.45 16.32
CA ARG A 304 5.51 2.08 16.59
C ARG A 304 5.30 1.42 17.96
N ASN A 305 6.33 0.77 18.50
CA ASN A 305 6.27 0.09 19.79
C ASN A 305 6.80 0.97 20.95
N GLY A 306 6.84 2.30 20.79
CA GLY A 306 7.26 3.25 21.82
C GLY A 306 8.79 3.37 22.04
N LEU A 307 9.58 2.53 21.38
CA LEU A 307 11.04 2.46 21.47
C LEU A 307 11.71 3.52 20.57
N GLY A 308 11.43 4.79 20.88
CA GLY A 308 11.83 5.92 20.04
C GLY A 308 13.34 6.17 19.99
N HIS A 309 14.08 5.82 21.04
CA HIS A 309 15.54 5.99 21.07
C HIS A 309 16.24 5.00 20.14
N GLU A 310 15.84 3.74 20.17
CA GLU A 310 16.32 2.65 19.32
C GLU A 310 16.04 2.96 17.85
N ALA A 311 14.84 3.46 17.53
CA ALA A 311 14.49 3.88 16.17
C ALA A 311 15.47 4.93 15.61
N LEU A 312 15.89 5.90 16.43
CA LEU A 312 16.84 6.96 16.04
C LEU A 312 18.29 6.47 15.99
N ASP A 313 18.68 5.50 16.82
CA ASP A 313 19.98 4.83 16.72
C ASP A 313 20.09 4.02 15.42
N TYR A 314 19.07 3.22 15.05
CA TYR A 314 19.04 2.53 13.76
C TYR A 314 18.99 3.49 12.57
N PHE A 315 18.31 4.63 12.68
CA PHE A 315 18.39 5.69 11.65
C PHE A 315 19.81 6.26 11.53
N THR A 316 20.49 6.51 12.66
CA THR A 316 21.88 7.00 12.67
C THR A 316 22.81 5.97 12.02
N LYS A 317 22.67 4.68 12.34
CA LYS A 317 23.39 3.57 11.69
C LYS A 317 23.10 3.50 10.18
N MET A 318 21.84 3.58 9.76
CA MET A 318 21.45 3.61 8.34
C MET A 318 22.16 4.74 7.58
N MET A 319 22.21 5.93 8.18
CA MET A 319 22.92 7.10 7.65
C MET A 319 24.45 6.90 7.60
N MET A 320 25.05 6.29 8.61
CA MET A 320 26.48 5.94 8.61
C MET A 320 26.85 4.96 7.49
N PHE A 321 25.99 3.96 7.23
CA PHE A 321 26.13 3.04 6.09
C PHE A 321 25.80 3.67 4.73
N ARG A 322 25.48 4.99 4.67
CA ARG A 322 25.11 5.75 3.46
C ARG A 322 23.87 5.22 2.73
N ILE A 323 23.02 4.49 3.46
CA ILE A 323 21.77 3.95 2.93
C ILE A 323 20.76 5.10 2.94
N HIS A 324 20.22 5.42 1.76
CA HIS A 324 19.39 6.61 1.59
C HIS A 324 18.00 6.38 2.21
N PRO A 325 17.55 7.23 3.16
CA PRO A 325 16.21 7.14 3.72
C PRO A 325 15.12 7.41 2.68
N ASP A 326 13.98 6.75 2.83
CA ASP A 326 12.78 7.02 2.05
C ASP A 326 11.73 7.80 2.88
N GLN A 327 10.59 8.10 2.25
CA GLN A 327 9.47 8.79 2.88
C GLN A 327 8.94 8.08 4.15
N TYR A 328 9.01 6.76 4.20
CA TYR A 328 8.56 5.95 5.33
C TYR A 328 9.59 5.94 6.45
N THR A 329 10.89 5.91 6.11
CA THR A 329 11.98 6.11 7.07
C THR A 329 11.84 7.46 7.77
N PHE A 330 11.70 8.56 7.01
CA PHE A 330 11.57 9.90 7.58
C PHE A 330 10.32 10.04 8.45
N SER A 331 9.16 9.57 7.98
CA SER A 331 7.92 9.53 8.76
C SER A 331 8.10 8.78 10.08
N SER A 332 8.73 7.59 10.05
CA SER A 332 8.97 6.78 11.26
C SER A 332 9.92 7.46 12.25
N CYS A 333 11.00 8.10 11.77
CA CYS A 333 11.93 8.84 12.62
C CYS A 333 11.28 10.07 13.25
N LEU A 334 10.40 10.76 12.52
CA LEU A 334 9.65 11.91 13.03
C LEU A 334 8.60 11.49 14.06
N CYS A 335 7.88 10.38 13.83
CA CYS A 335 6.99 9.78 14.81
C CYS A 335 7.73 9.33 16.08
N ALA A 336 8.93 8.72 15.94
CA ALA A 336 9.79 8.42 17.08
C ALA A 336 10.16 9.70 17.85
N CYS A 337 10.64 10.74 17.15
CA CYS A 337 10.94 12.03 17.77
C CYS A 337 9.73 12.64 18.48
N ALA A 338 8.53 12.50 17.92
CA ALA A 338 7.29 12.98 18.51
C ALA A 338 6.93 12.23 19.80
N GLY A 339 7.10 10.90 19.82
CA GLY A 339 6.81 10.04 20.97
C GLY A 339 7.75 10.25 22.17
N ILE A 340 9.04 10.54 21.93
CA ILE A 340 10.02 10.84 22.99
C ILE A 340 10.32 12.34 23.14
N ALA A 341 9.46 13.23 22.61
CA ALA A 341 9.61 14.69 22.61
C ALA A 341 10.99 15.23 22.16
N ALA A 342 11.69 14.50 21.30
CA ALA A 342 13.08 14.76 20.90
C ALA A 342 13.22 15.83 19.82
N LEU A 343 12.80 17.06 20.13
CA LEU A 343 12.80 18.23 19.22
C LEU A 343 14.14 18.46 18.49
N LYS A 344 15.27 18.19 19.15
CA LYS A 344 16.61 18.35 18.54
C LYS A 344 16.82 17.38 17.37
N HIS A 345 16.49 16.10 17.55
CA HIS A 345 16.58 15.09 16.50
C HIS A 345 15.56 15.36 15.38
N GLY A 346 14.32 15.72 15.72
CA GLY A 346 13.31 16.08 14.73
C GLY A 346 13.72 17.27 13.84
N LYS A 347 14.36 18.30 14.43
CA LYS A 347 14.96 19.42 13.68
C LYS A 347 16.13 18.97 12.79
N GLN A 348 16.98 18.05 13.23
CA GLN A 348 18.07 17.50 12.41
C GLN A 348 17.54 16.72 11.20
N VAL A 349 16.53 15.87 11.39
CA VAL A 349 15.87 15.13 10.31
C VAL A 349 15.22 16.09 9.31
N HIS A 350 14.53 17.13 9.78
CA HIS A 350 13.95 18.14 8.90
C HIS A 350 15.02 18.94 8.11
N ALA A 351 16.08 19.38 8.78
CA ALA A 351 17.20 20.07 8.14
C ALA A 351 17.93 19.19 7.11
N TYR A 352 18.03 17.88 7.36
CA TYR A 352 18.55 16.92 6.39
C TYR A 352 17.70 16.92 5.11
N MET A 353 16.37 16.76 5.23
CA MET A 353 15.46 16.73 4.09
C MET A 353 15.54 18.01 3.24
N ILE A 354 15.61 19.18 3.89
CA ILE A 354 15.80 20.47 3.21
C ILE A 354 17.15 20.49 2.46
N ARG A 355 18.26 20.13 3.13
CA ARG A 355 19.60 20.12 2.55
C ARG A 355 19.74 19.16 1.36
N THR A 356 19.00 18.05 1.35
CA THR A 356 18.97 17.11 0.22
C THR A 356 17.91 17.43 -0.84
N ASN A 357 17.19 18.55 -0.71
CA ASN A 357 16.08 18.92 -1.60
C ASN A 357 15.03 17.79 -1.74
N PHE A 358 14.73 17.11 -0.62
CA PHE A 358 13.79 16.00 -0.59
C PHE A 358 12.36 16.52 -0.78
N ARG A 359 11.64 15.96 -1.76
CA ARG A 359 10.25 16.34 -2.05
C ARG A 359 9.31 15.62 -1.07
N CYS A 360 9.03 16.25 0.06
CA CYS A 360 8.08 15.75 1.05
C CYS A 360 6.69 15.54 0.43
N ASN A 361 6.11 14.36 0.64
CA ASN A 361 4.71 14.06 0.35
C ASN A 361 3.84 14.31 1.61
N THR A 362 2.53 14.07 1.53
CA THR A 362 1.61 14.23 2.67
C THR A 362 2.09 13.49 3.92
N ILE A 363 2.53 12.23 3.76
CA ILE A 363 2.96 11.38 4.88
C ILE A 363 4.08 12.05 5.69
N VAL A 364 5.11 12.55 5.01
CA VAL A 364 6.25 13.21 5.68
C VAL A 364 5.85 14.56 6.28
N VAL A 365 4.99 15.33 5.62
CA VAL A 365 4.54 16.64 6.13
C VAL A 365 3.62 16.48 7.35
N SER A 366 2.68 15.53 7.34
CA SER A 366 1.89 15.16 8.51
C SER A 366 2.79 14.73 9.68
N SER A 367 3.80 13.88 9.44
CA SER A 367 4.76 13.50 10.48
C SER A 367 5.61 14.68 11.00
N LEU A 368 5.92 15.68 10.17
CA LEU A 368 6.58 16.92 10.61
C LEU A 368 5.66 17.78 11.51
N ILE A 369 4.38 17.92 11.14
CA ILE A 369 3.38 18.67 11.92
C ILE A 369 3.18 17.99 13.28
N ASP A 370 2.97 16.67 13.31
CA ASP A 370 2.81 15.88 14.54
C ASP A 370 4.04 15.98 15.45
N MET A 371 5.26 15.85 14.88
CA MET A 371 6.51 15.99 15.61
C MET A 371 6.68 17.39 16.22
N TYR A 372 6.46 18.45 15.44
CA TYR A 372 6.55 19.81 15.98
C TYR A 372 5.47 20.11 17.02
N SER A 373 4.25 19.62 16.81
CA SER A 373 3.13 19.75 17.76
C SER A 373 3.48 19.10 19.11
N LYS A 374 3.80 17.81 19.13
CA LYS A 374 4.10 17.05 20.36
C LYS A 374 5.38 17.51 21.05
N CYS A 375 6.31 18.11 20.31
CA CYS A 375 7.50 18.76 20.88
C CYS A 375 7.25 20.22 21.36
N GLY A 376 6.00 20.65 21.53
CA GLY A 376 5.65 21.99 22.07
C GLY A 376 5.89 23.17 21.11
N MET A 377 6.10 22.90 19.82
CA MET A 377 6.47 23.88 18.79
C MET A 377 5.39 24.01 17.70
N LEU A 378 4.12 24.10 18.10
CA LEU A 378 2.97 24.13 17.18
C LEU A 378 3.13 25.13 16.02
N GLU A 379 3.63 26.34 16.29
CA GLU A 379 3.89 27.37 15.27
C GLU A 379 4.85 26.92 14.15
N ALA A 380 5.77 25.99 14.44
CA ALA A 380 6.61 25.38 13.40
C ALA A 380 5.81 24.39 12.55
N GLY A 381 4.86 23.65 13.14
CA GLY A 381 3.88 22.83 12.43
C GLY A 381 2.98 23.66 11.51
N CYS A 382 2.42 24.77 12.01
CA CYS A 382 1.64 25.73 11.21
C CYS A 382 2.44 26.19 9.97
N ARG A 383 3.69 26.63 10.15
CA ARG A 383 4.54 27.06 9.02
C ARG A 383 4.80 25.94 8.02
N VAL A 384 5.05 24.71 8.48
CA VAL A 384 5.23 23.53 7.62
C VAL A 384 3.96 23.24 6.80
N PHE A 385 2.78 23.34 7.40
CA PHE A 385 1.50 23.21 6.70
C PHE A 385 1.32 24.30 5.64
N HIS A 386 1.51 25.58 5.99
CA HIS A 386 1.30 26.68 5.05
C HIS A 386 2.26 26.65 3.86
N LEU A 387 3.54 26.35 4.07
CA LEU A 387 4.57 26.25 3.02
C LEU A 387 4.34 25.09 2.03
N MET A 388 3.52 24.10 2.37
CA MET A 388 3.25 22.98 1.48
C MET A 388 2.37 23.41 0.30
N GLY A 389 2.85 23.25 -0.94
CA GLY A 389 2.12 23.71 -2.13
C GLY A 389 0.83 22.94 -2.46
N ASN A 390 0.83 21.61 -2.31
CA ASN A 390 -0.31 20.75 -2.70
C ASN A 390 -1.11 20.26 -1.47
N LYS A 391 -2.15 21.01 -1.08
CA LYS A 391 -3.00 20.68 0.08
C LYS A 391 -4.21 19.80 -0.27
N GLN A 392 -4.21 19.06 -1.38
CA GLN A 392 -5.35 18.26 -1.86
C GLN A 392 -5.59 16.93 -1.10
N ASP A 393 -4.99 16.75 0.07
CA ASP A 393 -5.04 15.49 0.83
C ASP A 393 -5.64 15.73 2.21
N VAL A 394 -6.79 15.08 2.48
CA VAL A 394 -7.58 15.23 3.70
C VAL A 394 -6.78 14.86 4.96
N VAL A 395 -5.83 13.92 4.86
CA VAL A 395 -5.00 13.49 6.00
C VAL A 395 -4.16 14.65 6.54
N LEU A 396 -3.72 15.56 5.68
CA LEU A 396 -2.94 16.74 6.08
C LEU A 396 -3.77 17.69 6.95
N TRP A 397 -5.00 17.98 6.52
CA TRP A 397 -5.93 18.85 7.24
C TRP A 397 -6.33 18.22 8.57
N ASN A 398 -6.70 16.93 8.57
CA ASN A 398 -6.99 16.19 9.80
C ASN A 398 -5.82 16.23 10.79
N THR A 399 -4.57 16.14 10.31
CA THR A 399 -3.35 16.29 11.15
C THR A 399 -3.26 17.70 11.75
N MET A 400 -3.49 18.74 10.93
CA MET A 400 -3.42 20.14 11.38
C MET A 400 -4.51 20.48 12.39
N ILE A 401 -5.77 20.08 12.14
CA ILE A 401 -6.92 20.25 13.05
C ILE A 401 -6.63 19.53 14.38
N SER A 402 -6.17 18.27 14.34
CA SER A 402 -5.78 17.51 15.54
C SER A 402 -4.67 18.21 16.34
N SER A 403 -3.67 18.79 15.66
CA SER A 403 -2.56 19.49 16.32
C SER A 403 -3.00 20.78 17.02
N LEU A 404 -3.97 21.51 16.45
CA LEU A 404 -4.57 22.69 17.08
C LEU A 404 -5.41 22.30 18.29
N ALA A 405 -6.19 21.23 18.18
CA ALA A 405 -7.03 20.70 19.26
C ALA A 405 -6.22 20.26 20.49
N GLN A 406 -5.12 19.52 20.28
CA GLN A 406 -4.22 19.06 21.34
C GLN A 406 -3.54 20.20 22.11
N HIS A 407 -3.45 21.40 21.52
CA HIS A 407 -2.92 22.61 22.16
C HIS A 407 -4.03 23.56 22.67
N GLY A 408 -5.29 23.10 22.73
CA GLY A 408 -6.42 23.88 23.24
C GLY A 408 -6.92 24.99 22.29
N HIS A 409 -6.52 24.97 21.02
CA HIS A 409 -6.93 25.97 20.02
C HIS A 409 -8.16 25.52 19.21
N GLY A 410 -9.25 25.14 19.89
CA GLY A 410 -10.47 24.62 19.29
C GLY A 410 -11.08 25.52 18.21
N GLU A 411 -11.11 26.84 18.42
CA GLU A 411 -11.60 27.80 17.42
C GLU A 411 -10.78 27.81 16.13
N LYS A 412 -9.43 27.80 16.24
CA LYS A 412 -8.54 27.73 15.07
C LYS A 412 -8.69 26.38 14.35
N ALA A 413 -8.95 25.30 15.07
CA ALA A 413 -9.21 23.98 14.52
C ALA A 413 -10.52 23.95 13.70
N MET A 414 -11.60 24.60 14.19
CA MET A 414 -12.83 24.80 13.42
C MET A 414 -12.64 25.68 12.18
N GLN A 415 -11.84 26.75 12.28
CA GLN A 415 -11.46 27.56 11.12
C GLN A 415 -10.73 26.72 10.07
N MET A 416 -9.78 25.89 10.49
CA MET A 416 -9.03 24.98 9.60
C MET A 416 -9.93 23.91 8.94
N PHE A 417 -10.98 23.43 9.61
CA PHE A 417 -12.03 22.59 8.99
C PHE A 417 -12.80 23.35 7.91
N ASN A 418 -13.23 24.58 8.20
CA ASN A 418 -13.97 25.39 7.23
C ASN A 418 -13.10 25.72 5.99
N ASP A 419 -11.81 26.04 6.19
CA ASP A 419 -10.86 26.27 5.11
C ASP A 419 -10.64 25.01 4.24
N MET A 420 -10.67 23.82 4.84
CA MET A 420 -10.62 22.55 4.11
C MET A 420 -11.83 22.39 3.18
N VAL A 421 -13.04 22.64 3.70
CA VAL A 421 -14.30 22.55 2.93
C VAL A 421 -14.34 23.61 1.83
N ASN A 422 -13.96 24.85 2.14
CA ASN A 422 -13.85 25.97 1.20
C ASN A 422 -12.82 25.71 0.09
N SER A 423 -11.79 24.89 0.37
CA SER A 423 -10.82 24.43 -0.64
C SER A 423 -11.37 23.34 -1.58
N GLY A 424 -12.66 22.99 -1.46
CA GLY A 424 -13.33 21.99 -2.29
C GLY A 424 -13.07 20.54 -1.88
N LEU A 425 -12.45 20.30 -0.72
CA LEU A 425 -12.22 18.96 -0.20
C LEU A 425 -13.43 18.47 0.56
N LYS A 426 -13.71 17.16 0.45
CA LYS A 426 -14.79 16.52 1.21
C LYS A 426 -14.21 15.98 2.53
N PRO A 427 -14.74 16.41 3.70
CA PRO A 427 -14.53 15.74 4.97
C PRO A 427 -14.79 14.24 4.88
N ASP A 428 -13.95 13.46 5.55
CA ASP A 428 -14.13 12.01 5.67
C ASP A 428 -14.51 11.61 7.10
N ARG A 429 -14.70 10.30 7.31
CA ARG A 429 -14.94 9.68 8.61
C ARG A 429 -13.96 10.17 9.70
N ILE A 430 -12.68 10.33 9.36
CA ILE A 430 -11.64 10.72 10.31
C ILE A 430 -11.72 12.22 10.60
N THR A 431 -12.05 13.04 9.60
CA THR A 431 -12.26 14.49 9.79
C THR A 431 -13.32 14.77 10.85
N PHE A 432 -14.43 14.03 10.84
CA PHE A 432 -15.50 14.22 11.82
C PHE A 432 -15.16 13.72 13.22
N ILE A 433 -14.45 12.59 13.35
CA ILE A 433 -13.89 12.16 14.65
C ILE A 433 -12.99 13.25 15.23
N VAL A 434 -12.09 13.82 14.41
CA VAL A 434 -11.16 14.88 14.85
C VAL A 434 -11.91 16.16 15.26
N ILE A 435 -12.93 16.60 14.52
CA ILE A 435 -13.65 17.83 14.91
C ILE A 435 -14.55 17.62 16.13
N LEU A 436 -15.20 16.46 16.27
CA LEU A 436 -16.02 16.14 17.44
C LEU A 436 -15.18 16.02 18.71
N SER A 437 -14.02 15.35 18.65
CA SER A 437 -13.08 15.33 19.78
C SER A 437 -12.56 16.72 20.12
N THR A 438 -12.29 17.56 19.11
CA THR A 438 -11.89 18.95 19.30
C THR A 438 -12.96 19.75 20.05
N CYS A 439 -14.23 19.61 19.64
CA CYS A 439 -15.36 20.27 20.31
C CYS A 439 -15.54 19.76 21.74
N SER A 440 -15.41 18.44 21.98
CA SER A 440 -15.51 17.83 23.32
C SER A 440 -14.46 18.40 24.26
N HIS A 441 -13.19 18.34 23.87
CA HIS A 441 -12.07 18.86 24.66
C HIS A 441 -12.11 20.39 24.87
N SER A 442 -12.79 21.12 23.99
CA SER A 442 -12.92 22.59 24.06
C SER A 442 -14.23 23.07 24.71
N GLY A 443 -15.12 22.16 25.14
CA GLY A 443 -16.44 22.51 25.69
C GLY A 443 -17.45 23.09 24.68
N LEU A 444 -17.21 22.94 23.38
CA LEU A 444 -18.00 23.53 22.29
C LEU A 444 -19.17 22.61 21.90
N ALA A 445 -20.06 22.34 22.85
CA ALA A 445 -21.13 21.35 22.74
C ALA A 445 -22.10 21.61 21.57
N ARG A 446 -22.50 22.87 21.39
CA ARG A 446 -23.44 23.28 20.33
C ARG A 446 -22.84 23.12 18.94
N GLU A 447 -21.60 23.56 18.77
CA GLU A 447 -20.85 23.48 17.50
C GLU A 447 -20.56 22.02 17.14
N GLY A 448 -20.18 21.19 18.12
CA GLY A 448 -19.99 19.76 17.90
C GLY A 448 -21.29 19.03 17.50
N HIS A 449 -22.45 19.38 18.08
CA HIS A 449 -23.74 18.83 17.65
C HIS A 449 -24.12 19.25 16.23
N GLN A 450 -23.78 20.48 15.83
CA GLN A 450 -23.94 20.95 14.45
C GLN A 450 -23.05 20.14 13.49
N PHE A 451 -21.77 19.90 13.82
CA PHE A 451 -20.89 19.05 13.00
C PHE A 451 -21.39 17.61 12.91
N PHE A 452 -21.91 17.02 13.99
CA PHE A 452 -22.50 15.67 13.97
C PHE A 452 -23.68 15.57 12.99
N LYS A 453 -24.54 16.59 12.94
CA LYS A 453 -25.65 16.67 11.98
C LYS A 453 -25.15 16.90 10.56
N ALA A 454 -24.27 17.88 10.35
CA ALA A 454 -23.70 18.23 9.05
C ALA A 454 -22.99 17.04 8.38
N MET A 455 -22.33 16.18 9.17
CA MET A 455 -21.73 14.94 8.71
C MET A 455 -22.69 14.08 7.88
N THR A 456 -23.93 13.91 8.36
CA THR A 456 -24.95 13.09 7.69
C THR A 456 -25.64 13.86 6.58
N TYR A 457 -26.12 15.08 6.87
CA TYR A 457 -26.98 15.84 5.94
C TYR A 457 -26.20 16.50 4.80
N ASP A 458 -25.06 17.13 5.09
CA ASP A 458 -24.32 17.96 4.12
C ASP A 458 -23.18 17.19 3.46
N HIS A 459 -22.58 16.24 4.19
CA HIS A 459 -21.39 15.50 3.75
C HIS A 459 -21.64 14.03 3.41
N SER A 460 -22.83 13.49 3.68
CA SER A 460 -23.21 12.09 3.39
C SER A 460 -22.27 11.03 4.01
N VAL A 461 -21.65 11.35 5.15
CA VAL A 461 -20.86 10.42 5.96
C VAL A 461 -21.77 9.84 7.03
N LEU A 462 -21.85 8.51 7.12
CA LEU A 462 -22.68 7.84 8.12
C LEU A 462 -21.98 7.82 9.49
N PRO A 463 -22.67 8.19 10.58
CA PRO A 463 -22.13 8.04 11.93
C PRO A 463 -21.89 6.57 12.28
N ASP A 464 -20.82 6.31 13.01
CA ASP A 464 -20.52 5.01 13.61
C ASP A 464 -20.18 5.14 15.10
N GLN A 465 -19.83 4.01 15.72
CA GLN A 465 -19.53 3.89 17.15
C GLN A 465 -18.55 4.95 17.67
N GLU A 466 -17.50 5.30 16.91
CA GLU A 466 -16.52 6.31 17.35
C GLU A 466 -17.10 7.73 17.32
N HIS A 467 -17.99 8.05 16.38
CA HIS A 467 -18.69 9.34 16.35
C HIS A 467 -19.71 9.45 17.48
N TYR A 468 -20.43 8.36 17.76
CA TYR A 468 -21.38 8.32 18.87
C TYR A 468 -20.68 8.43 20.22
N ALA A 469 -19.53 7.76 20.43
CA ALA A 469 -18.74 7.92 21.64
C ALA A 469 -18.34 9.40 21.89
N TRP A 470 -17.81 10.09 20.87
CA TRP A 470 -17.50 11.52 20.98
C TRP A 470 -18.74 12.40 21.18
N LEU A 471 -19.89 12.07 20.58
CA LEU A 471 -21.15 12.78 20.81
C LEU A 471 -21.66 12.60 22.26
N ILE A 472 -21.51 11.39 22.81
CA ILE A 472 -21.86 11.07 24.20
C ILE A 472 -20.99 11.88 25.17
N GLU A 473 -19.67 11.90 24.97
CA GLU A 473 -18.77 12.71 25.81
C GLU A 473 -19.08 14.21 25.70
N LEU A 474 -19.31 14.71 24.47
CA LEU A 474 -19.63 16.11 24.19
C LEU A 474 -20.94 16.58 24.85
N LEU A 475 -22.06 15.93 24.52
CA LEU A 475 -23.39 16.33 25.00
C LEU A 475 -23.60 15.90 26.46
N GLY A 476 -23.07 14.75 26.84
CA GLY A 476 -23.08 14.25 28.20
C GLY A 476 -22.32 15.16 29.16
N GLY A 477 -21.09 15.54 28.81
CA GLY A 477 -20.25 16.49 29.55
C GLY A 477 -20.90 17.87 29.69
N ALA A 478 -21.70 18.28 28.70
CA ALA A 478 -22.47 19.53 28.72
C ALA A 478 -23.83 19.44 29.44
N GLY A 479 -24.27 18.24 29.86
CA GLY A 479 -25.59 18.00 30.46
C GLY A 479 -26.78 18.01 29.49
N CYS A 480 -26.53 17.98 28.17
CA CYS A 480 -27.54 18.01 27.10
C CYS A 480 -28.23 16.64 26.87
N PHE A 481 -28.76 16.03 27.94
CA PHE A 481 -29.31 14.65 27.90
C PHE A 481 -30.44 14.44 26.89
N ASN A 482 -31.37 15.41 26.78
CA ASN A 482 -32.51 15.29 25.86
C ASN A 482 -32.05 15.26 24.40
N GLU A 483 -31.02 16.03 24.05
CA GLU A 483 -30.44 16.07 22.71
C GLU A 483 -29.66 14.78 22.44
N LEU A 484 -28.92 14.28 23.44
CA LEU A 484 -28.16 13.04 23.35
C LEU A 484 -29.07 11.82 23.11
N VAL A 485 -30.14 11.66 23.91
CA VAL A 485 -31.11 10.55 23.75
C VAL A 485 -31.75 10.60 22.35
N ASN A 486 -32.17 11.78 21.89
CA ASN A 486 -32.77 11.95 20.56
C ASN A 486 -31.84 11.57 19.38
N GLU A 487 -30.51 11.65 19.52
CA GLU A 487 -29.60 11.18 18.47
C GLU A 487 -29.23 9.69 18.62
N LEU A 488 -29.25 9.15 19.83
CA LEU A 488 -29.04 7.72 20.09
C LEU A 488 -30.21 6.85 19.62
N GLU A 489 -31.45 7.34 19.72
CA GLU A 489 -32.63 6.66 19.14
C GLU A 489 -32.56 6.53 17.61
N LYS A 490 -31.75 7.36 16.94
CA LYS A 490 -31.51 7.31 15.48
C LYS A 490 -30.30 6.45 15.11
N MET A 491 -29.65 5.81 16.08
CA MET A 491 -28.43 5.03 15.87
C MET A 491 -28.72 3.79 15.01
N SER A 492 -28.17 3.80 13.78
CA SER A 492 -28.36 2.73 12.80
C SER A 492 -27.29 1.62 12.87
N CYS A 493 -26.22 1.82 13.64
CA CYS A 493 -25.20 0.82 13.92
C CYS A 493 -25.44 0.17 15.29
N LYS A 494 -25.01 -1.09 15.46
CA LYS A 494 -25.02 -1.74 16.78
C LYS A 494 -24.01 -1.03 17.69
N PRO A 495 -24.36 -0.64 18.93
CA PRO A 495 -23.39 -0.14 19.90
C PRO A 495 -22.32 -1.19 20.20
N ASP A 496 -21.09 -0.74 20.47
CA ASP A 496 -20.02 -1.55 21.06
C ASP A 496 -19.83 -1.20 22.54
N ASP A 497 -18.94 -1.93 23.21
CA ASP A 497 -18.62 -1.73 24.62
C ASP A 497 -18.13 -0.30 24.89
N ARG A 498 -17.51 0.38 23.91
CA ARG A 498 -17.05 1.77 24.05
C ARG A 498 -18.21 2.75 24.15
N VAL A 499 -19.20 2.66 23.25
CA VAL A 499 -20.41 3.50 23.30
C VAL A 499 -21.15 3.31 24.63
N TRP A 500 -21.25 2.06 25.09
CA TRP A 500 -21.86 1.75 26.38
C TRP A 500 -21.08 2.29 27.58
N ASN A 501 -19.77 2.09 27.62
CA ASN A 501 -18.91 2.60 28.69
C ASN A 501 -18.87 4.14 28.73
N ALA A 502 -18.90 4.82 27.58
CA ALA A 502 -19.01 6.27 27.51
C ALA A 502 -20.34 6.77 28.12
N LEU A 503 -21.46 6.10 27.82
CA LEU A 503 -22.77 6.42 28.40
C LEU A 503 -22.80 6.22 29.92
N LEU A 504 -22.27 5.11 30.41
CA LEU A 504 -22.18 4.81 31.85
C LEU A 504 -21.30 5.85 32.56
N GLY A 505 -20.15 6.21 31.98
CA GLY A 505 -19.26 7.25 32.51
C GLY A 505 -19.94 8.61 32.64
N VAL A 506 -20.61 9.07 31.57
CA VAL A 506 -21.40 10.31 31.56
C VAL A 506 -22.53 10.28 32.60
N CYS A 507 -23.28 9.18 32.69
CA CYS A 507 -24.39 9.06 33.65
C CYS A 507 -23.88 9.10 35.10
N LYS A 508 -22.70 8.52 35.38
CA LYS A 508 -22.04 8.55 36.68
C LYS A 508 -21.56 9.95 37.06
N ILE A 509 -20.99 10.72 36.13
CA ILE A 509 -20.47 12.08 36.39
C ILE A 509 -21.60 13.07 36.66
N HIS A 510 -22.68 13.01 35.87
CA HIS A 510 -23.75 14.03 35.90
C HIS A 510 -25.01 13.61 36.65
N GLY A 511 -25.05 12.42 37.24
CA GLY A 511 -26.17 11.97 38.09
C GLY A 511 -27.49 11.75 37.34
N SER A 512 -27.45 11.38 36.05
CA SER A 512 -28.66 11.03 35.28
C SER A 512 -29.11 9.61 35.62
N ILE A 513 -29.75 9.46 36.79
CA ILE A 513 -30.03 8.16 37.42
C ILE A 513 -30.88 7.24 36.53
N GLU A 514 -31.93 7.78 35.90
CA GLU A 514 -32.86 6.95 35.12
C GLU A 514 -32.24 6.45 33.81
N LEU A 515 -31.44 7.29 33.14
CA LEU A 515 -30.68 6.89 31.94
C LEU A 515 -29.59 5.89 32.32
N GLY A 516 -28.82 6.17 33.38
CA GLY A 516 -27.76 5.29 33.87
C GLY A 516 -28.26 3.91 34.26
N ARG A 517 -29.45 3.80 34.88
CA ARG A 517 -30.08 2.51 35.19
C ARG A 517 -30.44 1.74 33.91
N LYS A 518 -31.17 2.36 32.98
CA LYS A 518 -31.58 1.73 31.71
C LYS A 518 -30.38 1.24 30.90
N VAL A 519 -29.31 2.04 30.84
CA VAL A 519 -28.06 1.66 30.17
C VAL A 519 -27.38 0.50 30.91
N GLY A 520 -27.24 0.57 32.23
CA GLY A 520 -26.59 -0.49 33.01
C GLY A 520 -27.30 -1.84 32.92
N GLU A 521 -28.63 -1.84 33.06
CA GLU A 521 -29.47 -3.05 32.91
C GLU A 521 -29.29 -3.67 31.51
N HIS A 522 -29.32 -2.86 30.45
CA HIS A 522 -29.18 -3.35 29.08
C HIS A 522 -27.75 -3.83 28.73
N VAL A 523 -26.71 -3.24 29.33
CA VAL A 523 -25.34 -3.74 29.15
C VAL A 523 -25.15 -5.09 29.84
N MET A 524 -25.78 -5.32 31.00
CA MET A 524 -25.77 -6.65 31.64
C MET A 524 -26.46 -7.72 30.79
N GLU A 525 -27.55 -7.38 30.08
CA GLU A 525 -28.21 -8.30 29.13
C GLU A 525 -27.32 -8.68 27.94
N LEU A 526 -26.49 -7.75 27.46
CA LEU A 526 -25.62 -7.94 26.29
C LEU A 526 -24.27 -8.59 26.64
N ASP A 527 -23.62 -8.13 27.70
CA ASP A 527 -22.39 -8.68 28.25
C ASP A 527 -22.51 -8.87 29.78
N HIS A 528 -22.79 -10.12 30.16
CA HIS A 528 -22.95 -10.53 31.55
C HIS A 528 -21.63 -10.48 32.36
N GLN A 529 -20.48 -10.20 31.73
CA GLN A 529 -19.16 -10.06 32.36
C GLN A 529 -18.67 -8.61 32.44
N SER A 530 -19.45 -7.62 31.97
CA SER A 530 -19.04 -6.21 31.95
C SER A 530 -18.87 -5.62 33.35
N CYS A 531 -17.62 -5.56 33.82
CA CYS A 531 -17.26 -5.04 35.13
C CYS A 531 -17.71 -3.57 35.32
N ALA A 532 -17.62 -2.76 34.25
CA ALA A 532 -18.01 -1.35 34.26
C ALA A 532 -19.52 -1.13 34.44
N ALA A 533 -20.36 -2.01 33.89
CA ALA A 533 -21.81 -1.95 34.08
C ALA A 533 -22.23 -2.22 35.53
N HIS A 534 -21.66 -3.27 36.14
CA HIS A 534 -21.89 -3.61 37.54
C HIS A 534 -21.42 -2.49 38.48
N GLU A 535 -20.22 -1.93 38.27
CA GLU A 535 -19.73 -0.81 39.07
C GLU A 535 -20.58 0.46 38.91
N CYS A 536 -21.08 0.74 37.70
CA CYS A 536 -21.96 1.88 37.47
C CYS A 536 -23.33 1.70 38.14
N LEU A 537 -23.96 0.53 38.01
CA LEU A 537 -25.23 0.24 38.68
C LEU A 537 -25.11 0.27 40.20
N ALA A 538 -24.05 -0.32 40.77
CA ALA A 538 -23.76 -0.24 42.20
C ALA A 538 -23.58 1.22 42.66
N SER A 539 -22.89 2.06 41.88
CA SER A 539 -22.74 3.49 42.16
C SER A 539 -24.07 4.25 42.10
N LEU A 540 -24.96 3.91 41.17
CA LEU A 540 -26.28 4.54 41.00
C LEU A 540 -27.27 4.10 42.08
N TYR A 541 -27.28 2.82 42.46
CA TYR A 541 -28.09 2.32 43.58
C TYR A 541 -27.62 2.89 44.92
N ALA A 542 -26.31 3.08 45.11
CA ALA A 542 -25.78 3.77 46.29
C ALA A 542 -26.24 5.23 46.36
N PHE A 543 -26.20 5.96 45.23
CA PHE A 543 -26.73 7.33 45.14
C PHE A 543 -28.24 7.41 45.44
N LEU A 544 -29.00 6.38 45.05
CA LEU A 544 -30.43 6.22 45.38
C LEU A 544 -30.69 5.72 46.82
N GLY A 545 -29.66 5.45 47.63
CA GLY A 545 -29.81 4.88 48.98
C GLY A 545 -30.30 3.43 49.02
N LYS A 546 -30.30 2.71 47.89
CA LYS A 546 -30.81 1.33 47.75
C LYS A 546 -29.72 0.30 48.05
N TRP A 547 -29.25 0.27 49.30
CA TRP A 547 -28.13 -0.58 49.72
C TRP A 547 -28.32 -2.07 49.42
N GLU A 548 -29.52 -2.64 49.59
CA GLU A 548 -29.83 -4.02 49.19
C GLU A 548 -29.60 -4.31 47.69
N SER A 549 -29.78 -3.30 46.82
CA SER A 549 -29.51 -3.43 45.38
C SER A 549 -28.02 -3.25 45.05
N VAL A 550 -27.29 -2.49 45.86
CA VAL A 550 -25.82 -2.39 45.78
C VAL A 550 -25.17 -3.71 46.16
N GLU A 551 -25.66 -4.34 47.24
CA GLU A 551 -25.15 -5.60 47.77
C GLU A 551 -25.34 -6.74 46.75
N LYS A 552 -26.56 -6.91 46.22
CA LYS A 552 -26.84 -7.90 45.15
C LYS A 552 -25.95 -7.75 43.90
N VAL A 553 -25.74 -6.52 43.42
CA VAL A 553 -24.87 -6.26 42.25
C VAL A 553 -23.39 -6.55 42.55
N ARG A 554 -22.97 -6.48 43.83
CA ARG A 554 -21.62 -6.85 44.27
C ARG A 554 -21.48 -8.36 44.48
N GLU A 555 -22.47 -9.03 45.06
CA GLU A 555 -22.53 -10.49 45.17
C GLU A 555 -22.43 -11.15 43.77
N GLU A 556 -23.22 -10.66 42.79
CA GLU A 556 -23.15 -11.12 41.40
C GLU A 556 -21.77 -10.90 40.74
N LEU A 557 -21.01 -9.88 41.18
CA LEU A 557 -19.65 -9.60 40.68
C LEU A 557 -18.62 -10.56 41.31
N GLU A 558 -18.75 -10.85 42.60
CA GLU A 558 -17.86 -11.73 43.35
C GLU A 558 -18.04 -13.21 42.98
N GLU A 559 -19.28 -13.69 42.83
CA GLU A 559 -19.58 -15.07 42.39
C GLU A 559 -19.00 -15.39 40.99
N ARG A 560 -18.84 -14.37 40.13
CA ARG A 560 -18.44 -14.53 38.72
C ARG A 560 -16.94 -14.38 38.46
N LEU A 561 -16.10 -14.25 39.50
CA LEU A 561 -14.64 -14.13 39.42
C LEU A 561 -14.14 -12.99 38.50
N VAL A 562 -14.94 -11.93 38.32
CA VAL A 562 -14.53 -10.78 37.49
C VAL A 562 -13.44 -10.01 38.23
N LYS A 563 -12.18 -10.20 37.82
CA LYS A 563 -11.03 -9.57 38.47
C LYS A 563 -11.11 -8.05 38.33
N LYS A 564 -11.45 -7.37 39.42
CA LYS A 564 -11.23 -5.94 39.59
C LYS A 564 -9.73 -5.65 39.38
N GLU A 565 -9.39 -4.92 38.32
CA GLU A 565 -8.02 -4.42 38.15
C GLU A 565 -7.72 -3.44 39.28
N ARG A 566 -6.72 -3.78 40.10
CA ARG A 566 -6.34 -2.94 41.24
C ARG A 566 -5.69 -1.66 40.71
N ALA A 567 -6.15 -0.51 41.17
CA ALA A 567 -5.50 0.74 40.84
C ALA A 567 -4.09 0.77 41.48
N ILE A 568 -3.06 0.77 40.63
CA ILE A 568 -1.66 0.91 41.05
C ILE A 568 -1.19 2.29 40.63
N SER A 569 -0.80 3.13 41.59
CA SER A 569 -0.08 4.37 41.34
C SER A 569 1.42 4.15 41.53
N TRP A 570 2.23 4.88 40.78
CA TRP A 570 3.68 4.75 40.79
C TRP A 570 4.27 6.12 41.10
N CYS A 571 5.20 6.21 42.05
CA CYS A 571 6.03 7.41 42.21
C CYS A 571 7.51 7.04 42.06
N ASP A 572 8.31 7.95 41.52
CA ASP A 572 9.75 7.79 41.41
C ASP A 572 10.41 8.66 42.48
N ILE A 573 11.12 8.02 43.41
CA ILE A 573 11.87 8.69 44.48
C ILE A 573 13.30 8.15 44.41
N GLU A 574 14.27 9.04 44.20
CA GLU A 574 15.71 8.72 44.16
C GLU A 574 16.09 7.60 43.15
N ASN A 575 15.51 7.65 41.93
CA ASN A 575 15.66 6.63 40.87
C ASN A 575 15.16 5.23 41.28
N LYS A 576 14.15 5.16 42.16
CA LYS A 576 13.41 3.94 42.46
C LYS A 576 11.93 4.17 42.27
N VAL A 577 11.33 3.36 41.41
CA VAL A 577 9.87 3.32 41.21
C VAL A 577 9.22 2.57 42.38
N HIS A 578 8.42 3.28 43.16
CA HIS A 578 7.59 2.76 44.23
C HIS A 578 6.15 2.62 43.75
N SER A 579 5.59 1.41 43.86
CA SER A 579 4.19 1.11 43.52
C SER A 579 3.30 1.12 44.76
N PHE A 580 2.23 1.91 44.74
CA PHE A 580 1.18 1.90 45.75
C PHE A 580 -0.07 1.25 45.15
N VAL A 581 -0.60 0.23 45.83
CA VAL A 581 -1.85 -0.43 45.45
C VAL A 581 -2.96 0.18 46.31
N ALA A 582 -4.04 0.64 45.69
CA ALA A 582 -5.21 1.10 46.42
C ALA A 582 -6.01 -0.10 46.97
N ASP A 583 -5.64 -0.59 48.15
CA ASP A 583 -6.46 -1.52 48.91
C ASP A 583 -7.60 -0.75 49.60
N HIS A 584 -8.80 -1.36 49.63
CA HIS A 584 -9.98 -0.77 50.27
C HIS A 584 -9.77 -0.64 51.78
N ILE A 585 -9.87 0.58 52.30
CA ILE A 585 -10.14 0.79 53.74
C ILE A 585 -11.62 0.46 53.96
N HIS A 586 -11.88 -0.39 54.96
CA HIS A 586 -13.18 -0.99 55.31
C HIS A 586 -14.33 0.01 55.46
#